data_AF-A0A8S4QR59-F1
#
_entry.id   AF-A0A8S4QR59-F1
#
_cell.length_a   1.000
_cell.length_b   1.000
_cell.length_c   1.000
_cell.angle_alpha   90.00
_cell.angle_beta   90.00
_cell.angle_gamma   90.00
#
_symmetry.space_group_name_H-M   'P 1'
#
loop_
_entity.id
_entity.type
_entity.pdbx_description
1 polymer ?
#
loop_
_entity_poly.entity_id
_entity_poly.type
_entity_poly.pdbx_seq_one_letter_code
_entity_poly.pdbx_strand_id
1 'polypeptide(L)'
;MYSPGETCTIDEMLVAFRGRCKFRQYIPSKPAKYGIKIFALVDSKVFYITNLEIYAGKQPDGPFSVSNKPLDVVNRIVSPVSKTHRNLTFDNWFTSYELVSHLLNEHKLTSVGTLRKNKKQIPPGFITTRGKELHSSTFGFQKNITLVSHIPKKNKVVLLMSSLHHDNKIDESTGVKQKPEVITFYNSTKSGVDVADELCATYNVSRNSKRWPLTIFFAMLNISGINANIIYRANNDNTRIKRRHFIKNLALSLIQDHLQIRRAHVNLPRQLRKRIADFTNEPTIEPPQKIPGARRRCQICPSKKDKKTTHTCHACHIYICPEHLISYCENCSNSMSINEESED
;
A
#
# COMPACT_ATOMS: atom_id res chain seq x y z
N MET A 1 7.66 8.86 14.71
CA MET A 1 8.52 7.92 13.94
C MET A 1 9.11 8.55 12.68
N TYR A 2 8.41 9.46 11.99
CA TYR A 2 8.95 10.14 10.80
C TYR A 2 8.56 11.62 10.84
N SER A 3 9.44 12.50 10.35
CA SER A 3 9.16 13.92 10.15
C SER A 3 9.10 14.18 8.65
N PRO A 4 7.94 14.57 8.08
CA PRO A 4 7.84 14.88 6.66
C PRO A 4 8.82 15.99 6.25
N GLY A 5 9.25 15.98 5.00
CA GLY A 5 10.04 17.04 4.39
C GLY A 5 9.26 18.34 4.24
N GLU A 6 9.84 19.26 3.47
CA GLU A 6 9.33 20.64 3.28
C GLU A 6 7.96 20.70 2.60
N THR A 7 7.64 19.69 1.80
CA THR A 7 6.46 19.67 0.92
C THR A 7 5.63 18.43 1.17
N CYS A 8 4.33 18.62 1.40
CA CYS A 8 3.35 17.55 1.47
C CYS A 8 2.22 17.78 0.47
N THR A 9 1.51 16.70 0.13
CA THR A 9 0.37 16.68 -0.79
C THR A 9 -0.86 16.18 -0.05
N ILE A 10 -2.00 16.82 -0.29
CA ILE A 10 -3.31 16.34 0.16
C ILE A 10 -4.16 16.02 -1.06
N ASP A 11 -4.66 14.80 -1.10
CA ASP A 11 -5.58 14.34 -2.13
C ASP A 11 -6.36 13.11 -1.63
N GLU A 12 -7.18 12.53 -2.51
CA GLU A 12 -7.98 11.35 -2.27
C GLU A 12 -7.36 10.04 -2.81
N MET A 13 -7.36 9.05 -1.94
CA MET A 13 -7.18 7.64 -2.25
C MET A 13 -8.55 6.97 -2.37
N LEU A 14 -8.66 5.94 -3.20
CA LEU A 14 -9.87 5.14 -3.35
C LEU A 14 -9.60 3.65 -3.17
N VAL A 15 -9.98 3.12 -2.01
CA VAL A 15 -9.82 1.69 -1.71
C VAL A 15 -10.97 0.91 -2.35
N ALA A 16 -10.65 0.09 -3.35
CA ALA A 16 -11.64 -0.66 -4.12
C ALA A 16 -12.55 -1.52 -3.24
N PHE A 17 -13.87 -1.30 -3.32
CA PHE A 17 -14.86 -2.06 -2.56
C PHE A 17 -16.23 -2.00 -3.25
N ARG A 18 -16.84 -3.17 -3.47
CA ARG A 18 -18.18 -3.28 -4.08
C ARG A 18 -19.26 -3.81 -3.13
N GLY A 19 -18.91 -4.27 -1.94
CA GLY A 19 -19.88 -4.76 -0.96
C GLY A 19 -20.78 -3.65 -0.40
N ARG A 20 -21.69 -4.04 0.51
CA ARG A 20 -22.61 -3.10 1.17
C ARG A 20 -21.84 -2.22 2.16
N CYS A 21 -21.85 -0.91 1.92
CA CYS A 21 -21.28 0.12 2.80
C CYS A 21 -22.01 1.44 2.51
N LYS A 22 -22.52 2.10 3.56
CA LYS A 22 -23.35 3.31 3.43
C LYS A 22 -22.61 4.51 2.83
N PHE A 23 -21.28 4.53 2.94
CA PHE A 23 -20.43 5.64 2.49
C PHE A 23 -19.52 5.27 1.31
N ARG A 24 -19.79 4.14 0.64
CA ARG A 24 -19.11 3.78 -0.62
C ARG A 24 -19.32 4.86 -1.68
N GLN A 25 -18.23 5.29 -2.30
CA GLN A 25 -18.23 6.30 -3.35
C GLN A 25 -18.13 5.66 -4.74
N TYR A 26 -18.70 6.36 -5.73
CA TYR A 26 -18.47 6.10 -7.15
C TYR A 26 -17.66 7.26 -7.73
N ILE A 27 -16.46 6.97 -8.22
CA ILE A 27 -15.54 7.97 -8.79
C ILE A 27 -15.16 7.51 -10.21
N PRO A 28 -15.80 8.04 -11.26
CA PRO A 28 -15.62 7.57 -12.64
C PRO A 28 -14.18 7.60 -13.16
N SER A 29 -13.39 8.57 -12.68
CA SER A 29 -12.01 8.83 -13.12
C SER A 29 -10.98 7.90 -12.49
N LYS A 30 -11.29 7.22 -11.38
CA LYS A 30 -10.36 6.30 -10.71
C LYS A 30 -10.47 4.90 -11.35
N PRO A 31 -9.35 4.14 -11.44
CA PRO A 31 -9.35 2.80 -12.04
C PRO A 31 -10.38 1.85 -11.41
N ALA A 32 -10.43 1.85 -10.07
CA ALA A 32 -11.48 1.20 -9.31
C ALA A 32 -12.65 2.17 -9.11
N LYS A 33 -13.64 2.16 -9.99
CA LYS A 33 -14.73 3.16 -9.93
C LYS A 33 -15.56 3.15 -8.64
N TYR A 34 -15.60 2.04 -7.90
CA TYR A 34 -16.35 1.92 -6.63
C TYR A 34 -15.41 1.57 -5.48
N GLY A 35 -15.51 2.33 -4.39
CA GLY A 35 -14.65 2.10 -3.24
C GLY A 35 -14.97 2.97 -2.04
N ILE A 36 -14.11 2.87 -1.02
CA ILE A 36 -14.14 3.75 0.15
C ILE A 36 -13.13 4.86 -0.11
N LYS A 37 -13.62 6.11 -0.13
CA LYS A 37 -12.79 7.29 -0.33
C LYS A 37 -12.06 7.62 0.97
N ILE A 38 -10.76 7.90 0.88
CA ILE A 38 -9.91 8.28 2.01
C ILE A 38 -9.14 9.53 1.59
N PHE A 39 -9.16 10.58 2.40
CA PHE A 39 -8.26 11.71 2.24
C PHE A 39 -6.92 11.37 2.85
N ALA A 40 -5.83 11.69 2.17
CA ALA A 40 -4.47 11.36 2.60
C ALA A 40 -3.58 12.60 2.61
N LEU A 41 -2.77 12.74 3.64
CA LEU A 41 -1.64 13.66 3.71
C LEU A 41 -0.35 12.86 3.48
N VAL A 42 0.37 13.17 2.42
CA VAL A 42 1.54 12.39 1.97
C VAL A 42 2.73 13.30 1.73
N ASP A 43 3.93 12.89 2.15
CA ASP A 43 5.17 13.57 1.79
C ASP A 43 5.39 13.57 0.27
N SER A 44 5.62 14.74 -0.34
CA SER A 44 5.68 14.84 -1.80
C SER A 44 6.96 14.26 -2.42
N LYS A 45 8.03 14.03 -1.64
CA LYS A 45 9.33 13.55 -2.13
C LYS A 45 9.52 12.06 -1.87
N VAL A 46 9.23 11.59 -0.66
CA VAL A 46 9.45 10.18 -0.26
C VAL A 46 8.16 9.36 -0.18
N PHE A 47 7.00 9.99 -0.35
CA PHE A 47 5.69 9.34 -0.38
C PHE A 47 5.29 8.67 0.94
N TYR A 48 5.83 9.15 2.06
CA TYR A 48 5.41 8.71 3.39
C TYR A 48 3.98 9.18 3.65
N ILE A 49 3.09 8.25 4.00
CA ILE A 49 1.70 8.56 4.31
C ILE A 49 1.63 9.01 5.77
N THR A 50 1.46 10.32 5.98
CA THR A 50 1.51 10.98 7.29
C THR A 50 0.19 10.90 8.03
N ASN A 51 -0.93 11.11 7.34
CA ASN A 51 -2.25 11.09 7.96
C ASN A 51 -3.34 10.65 6.97
N LEU A 52 -4.44 10.13 7.49
CA LEU A 52 -5.56 9.59 6.73
C LEU A 52 -6.88 9.96 7.38
N GLU A 53 -7.89 10.30 6.58
CA GLU A 53 -9.26 10.50 7.05
C GLU A 53 -10.26 9.81 6.10
N ILE A 54 -11.10 8.91 6.62
CA ILE A 54 -12.12 8.22 5.81
C ILE A 54 -13.27 9.18 5.53
N TYR A 55 -13.65 9.32 4.26
CA TYR A 55 -14.89 9.99 3.89
C TYR A 55 -16.09 9.09 4.21
N ALA A 56 -16.77 9.38 5.31
CA ALA A 56 -17.92 8.62 5.79
C ALA A 56 -19.29 9.15 5.30
N GLY A 57 -19.31 10.04 4.31
CA GLY A 57 -20.55 10.64 3.80
C GLY A 57 -21.31 11.44 4.87
N LYS A 58 -22.65 11.47 4.77
CA LYS A 58 -23.48 12.08 5.83
C LYS A 58 -23.50 11.14 7.04
N GLN A 59 -22.99 11.65 8.15
CA GLN A 59 -22.93 10.94 9.42
C GLN A 59 -24.19 11.23 10.25
N PRO A 60 -24.60 10.31 11.15
CA PRO A 60 -25.68 10.59 12.08
C PRO A 60 -25.26 11.68 13.06
N ASP A 61 -26.23 12.40 13.61
CA ASP A 61 -25.98 13.39 14.65
C ASP A 61 -25.36 12.72 15.88
N GLY A 62 -24.37 13.38 16.49
CA GLY A 62 -23.62 12.83 17.61
C GLY A 62 -22.16 13.29 17.63
N PRO A 63 -21.37 12.82 18.61
CA PRO A 63 -20.01 13.30 18.85
C PRO A 63 -19.02 12.97 17.72
N PHE A 64 -19.37 12.01 16.86
CA PHE A 64 -18.54 11.61 15.72
C PHE A 64 -18.93 12.32 14.43
N SER A 65 -19.98 13.14 14.43
CA SER A 65 -20.44 13.89 13.25
C SER A 65 -19.44 15.00 12.90
N VAL A 66 -18.78 14.86 11.76
CA VAL A 66 -17.82 15.83 11.25
C VAL A 66 -18.20 16.34 9.86
N SER A 67 -17.87 17.61 9.62
CA SER A 67 -18.09 18.23 8.32
C SER A 67 -17.14 17.66 7.26
N ASN A 68 -17.69 17.35 6.08
CA ASN A 68 -16.92 16.96 4.90
C ASN A 68 -16.60 18.14 3.97
N LYS A 69 -16.79 19.39 4.42
CA LYS A 69 -16.35 20.55 3.63
C LYS A 69 -14.83 20.52 3.50
N PRO A 70 -14.27 20.94 2.36
CA PRO A 70 -12.82 20.84 2.14
C PRO A 70 -11.98 21.52 3.21
N LEU A 71 -12.39 22.70 3.70
CA LEU A 71 -11.69 23.41 4.77
C LEU A 71 -11.63 22.57 6.05
N ASP A 72 -12.76 22.02 6.49
CA ASP A 72 -12.85 21.26 7.73
C ASP A 72 -12.05 19.96 7.67
N VAL A 73 -12.07 19.28 6.51
CA VAL A 73 -11.25 18.08 6.25
C VAL A 73 -9.77 18.42 6.32
N VAL A 74 -9.34 19.48 5.61
CA VAL A 74 -7.93 19.88 5.59
C VAL A 74 -7.48 20.32 6.98
N ASN A 75 -8.29 21.08 7.71
CA ASN A 75 -8.01 21.52 9.08
C ASN A 75 -7.71 20.35 10.04
N ARG A 76 -8.42 19.22 9.88
CA ARG A 76 -8.16 17.99 10.67
C ARG A 76 -6.93 17.24 10.17
N ILE A 77 -6.80 17.04 8.85
CA ILE A 77 -5.76 16.17 8.28
C ILE A 77 -4.35 16.76 8.45
N VAL A 78 -4.22 18.09 8.49
CA VAL A 78 -2.93 18.80 8.64
C VAL A 78 -2.40 18.86 10.06
N SER A 79 -3.16 18.35 11.04
CA SER A 79 -2.75 18.39 12.46
C SER A 79 -1.30 17.91 12.72
N PRO A 80 -0.75 16.87 12.05
CA PRO A 80 0.63 16.42 12.31
C PRO A 80 1.71 17.35 11.75
N VAL A 81 1.37 18.26 10.83
CA VAL A 81 2.30 19.22 10.21
C VAL A 81 1.98 20.66 10.56
N SER A 82 0.98 20.90 11.41
CA SER A 82 0.57 22.22 11.88
C SER A 82 1.72 22.95 12.58
N LYS A 83 1.87 24.25 12.30
CA LYS A 83 2.89 25.16 12.85
C LYS A 83 4.33 24.79 12.49
N THR A 84 4.52 24.10 11.36
CA THR A 84 5.85 23.63 10.97
C THR A 84 6.43 24.30 9.72
N HIS A 85 5.77 25.33 9.18
CA HIS A 85 6.24 26.11 8.02
C HIS A 85 6.44 25.31 6.73
N ARG A 86 5.82 24.12 6.63
CA ARG A 86 5.79 23.31 5.41
C ARG A 86 4.82 23.88 4.38
N ASN A 87 5.01 23.48 3.13
CA ASN A 87 4.09 23.77 2.05
C ASN A 87 3.16 22.58 1.76
N LEU A 88 1.88 22.87 1.60
CA LEU A 88 0.87 21.90 1.14
C LEU A 88 0.55 22.07 -0.34
N THR A 89 0.43 20.96 -1.05
CA THR A 89 -0.08 20.93 -2.42
C THR A 89 -1.39 20.19 -2.46
N PHE A 90 -2.42 20.76 -3.07
CA PHE A 90 -3.71 20.09 -3.21
C PHE A 90 -4.42 20.46 -4.52
N ASP A 91 -5.41 19.67 -4.88
CA ASP A 91 -6.15 19.80 -6.12
C ASP A 91 -7.20 20.94 -6.08
N ASN A 92 -8.00 21.03 -7.14
CA ASN A 92 -9.05 22.05 -7.27
C ASN A 92 -10.31 21.80 -6.45
N TRP A 93 -10.51 20.59 -5.91
CA TRP A 93 -11.60 20.30 -4.99
C TRP A 93 -11.35 20.98 -3.64
N PHE A 94 -10.09 20.97 -3.17
CA PHE A 94 -9.71 21.63 -1.92
C PHE A 94 -9.55 23.14 -2.04
N THR A 95 -8.91 23.61 -3.12
CA THR A 95 -8.42 25.00 -3.18
C THR A 95 -9.52 26.06 -3.09
N SER A 96 -9.38 26.97 -2.13
CA SER A 96 -10.14 28.21 -1.99
C SER A 96 -9.28 29.29 -1.33
N TYR A 97 -9.64 30.57 -1.54
CA TYR A 97 -8.98 31.68 -0.86
C TYR A 97 -9.04 31.55 0.67
N GLU A 98 -10.22 31.19 1.18
CA GLU A 98 -10.46 30.96 2.61
C GLU A 98 -9.52 29.90 3.18
N LEU A 99 -9.37 28.76 2.49
CA LEU A 99 -8.48 27.68 2.93
C LEU A 99 -7.01 28.11 2.92
N VAL A 100 -6.55 28.78 1.85
CA VAL A 100 -5.16 29.23 1.73
C VAL A 100 -4.82 30.24 2.84
N SER A 101 -5.73 31.17 3.12
CA SER A 101 -5.59 32.14 4.22
C SER A 101 -5.60 31.46 5.59
N HIS A 102 -6.54 30.54 5.82
CA HIS A 102 -6.66 29.78 7.08
C HIS A 102 -5.39 28.99 7.39
N LEU A 103 -4.85 28.26 6.41
CA LEU A 103 -3.60 27.50 6.55
C LEU A 103 -2.42 28.39 6.91
N LEU A 104 -2.30 29.56 6.26
CA LEU A 104 -1.20 30.47 6.53
C LEU A 104 -1.30 31.09 7.93
N ASN A 105 -2.50 31.52 8.34
CA ASN A 105 -2.70 32.27 9.58
C ASN A 105 -2.71 31.36 10.81
N GLU A 106 -3.49 30.27 10.77
CA GLU A 106 -3.75 29.40 11.92
C GLU A 106 -2.72 28.28 12.05
N HIS A 107 -2.27 27.73 10.91
CA HIS A 107 -1.35 26.59 10.89
C HIS A 107 0.09 26.96 10.52
N LYS A 108 0.38 28.20 10.14
CA LYS A 108 1.70 28.59 9.60
C LYS A 108 2.16 27.65 8.48
N LEU A 109 1.22 27.25 7.63
CA LEU A 109 1.47 26.40 6.47
C LEU A 109 1.24 27.22 5.20
N THR A 110 2.21 27.18 4.30
CA THR A 110 2.00 27.70 2.95
C THR A 110 1.26 26.66 2.12
N SER A 111 0.65 27.09 1.02
CA SER A 111 0.00 26.15 0.10
C SER A 111 0.05 26.59 -1.35
N VAL A 112 -0.05 25.61 -2.24
CA VAL A 112 -0.17 25.78 -3.68
C VAL A 112 -1.26 24.85 -4.20
N GLY A 113 -2.21 25.37 -4.97
CA GLY A 113 -3.27 24.54 -5.53
C GLY A 113 -3.93 25.15 -6.74
N THR A 114 -4.50 24.29 -7.58
CA THR A 114 -5.25 24.72 -8.76
C THR A 114 -6.64 25.23 -8.37
N LEU A 115 -7.15 26.26 -9.04
CA LEU A 115 -8.48 26.80 -8.81
C LEU A 115 -9.46 26.43 -9.92
N ARG A 116 -10.72 26.15 -9.52
CA ARG A 116 -11.82 26.05 -10.48
C ARG A 116 -12.24 27.45 -10.92
N LYS A 117 -12.52 27.61 -12.22
CA LYS A 117 -12.92 28.90 -12.83
C LYS A 117 -14.20 29.51 -12.25
N ASN A 118 -15.06 28.69 -11.65
CA ASN A 118 -16.35 29.12 -11.09
C ASN A 118 -16.25 29.68 -9.66
N LYS A 119 -15.06 29.83 -9.10
CA LYS A 119 -14.86 30.43 -7.78
C LYS A 119 -15.08 31.95 -7.87
N LYS A 120 -16.04 32.47 -7.11
CA LYS A 120 -16.46 33.88 -7.13
C LYS A 120 -15.33 34.87 -6.78
N GLN A 121 -14.30 34.40 -6.07
CA GLN A 121 -13.15 35.20 -5.64
C GLN A 121 -12.16 35.51 -6.77
N ILE A 122 -12.33 34.90 -7.95
CA ILE A 122 -11.42 35.07 -9.08
C ILE A 122 -11.88 36.26 -9.93
N PRO A 123 -11.05 37.29 -10.12
CA PRO A 123 -11.42 38.41 -10.97
C PRO A 123 -11.66 37.96 -12.42
N PRO A 124 -12.67 38.48 -13.12
CA PRO A 124 -13.01 38.03 -14.48
C PRO A 124 -11.84 38.06 -15.47
N GLY A 125 -10.94 39.05 -15.35
CA GLY A 125 -9.74 39.17 -16.18
C GLY A 125 -8.75 38.00 -16.07
N PHE A 126 -8.80 37.21 -14.99
CA PHE A 126 -7.99 36.00 -14.84
C PHE A 126 -8.61 34.80 -15.58
N ILE A 127 -9.92 34.81 -15.83
CA ILE A 127 -10.65 33.73 -16.49
C ILE A 127 -10.70 33.94 -18.00
N THR A 128 -10.80 35.20 -18.44
CA THR A 128 -10.89 35.57 -19.86
C THR A 128 -9.64 35.14 -20.62
N THR A 129 -9.87 34.46 -21.75
CA THR A 129 -8.81 34.02 -22.67
C THR A 129 -8.81 34.80 -23.99
N ARG A 130 -9.90 35.52 -24.29
CA ARG A 130 -10.00 36.37 -25.48
C ARG A 130 -8.99 37.51 -25.39
N GLY A 131 -8.20 37.71 -26.43
CA GLY A 131 -7.17 38.74 -26.49
C GLY A 131 -5.89 38.42 -25.71
N LYS A 132 -5.76 37.22 -25.13
CA LYS A 132 -4.51 36.78 -24.48
C LYS A 132 -3.67 35.93 -25.41
N GLU A 133 -2.38 36.17 -25.41
CA GLU A 133 -1.41 35.41 -26.19
C GLU A 133 -1.19 34.01 -25.62
N LEU A 134 -0.80 33.07 -26.47
CA LEU A 134 -0.43 31.72 -26.06
C LEU A 134 0.79 31.80 -25.13
N HIS A 135 0.80 31.00 -24.06
CA HIS A 135 1.85 30.97 -23.03
C HIS A 135 1.98 32.23 -22.15
N SER A 136 1.17 33.26 -22.40
CA SER A 136 1.10 34.42 -21.51
C SER A 136 0.56 34.06 -20.13
N SER A 137 1.00 34.83 -19.13
CA SER A 137 0.58 34.69 -17.73
C SER A 137 0.13 36.03 -17.16
N THR A 138 -0.87 36.01 -16.30
CA THR A 138 -1.35 37.16 -15.52
C THR A 138 -1.20 36.82 -14.03
N PHE A 139 -0.61 37.74 -13.27
CA PHE A 139 -0.38 37.59 -11.84
C PHE A 139 -1.21 38.62 -11.07
N GLY A 140 -1.80 38.17 -9.97
CA GLY A 140 -2.54 39.02 -9.03
C GLY A 140 -1.96 38.84 -7.64
N PHE A 141 -1.57 39.93 -7.01
CA PHE A 141 -0.91 39.92 -5.72
C PHE A 141 -1.80 40.51 -4.64
N GLN A 142 -1.85 39.82 -3.51
CA GLN A 142 -2.22 40.38 -2.22
C GLN A 142 -1.02 40.23 -1.28
N LYS A 143 -1.13 40.76 -0.05
CA LYS A 143 -0.03 40.80 0.92
C LYS A 143 0.75 39.47 1.02
N ASN A 144 0.03 38.35 1.16
CA ASN A 144 0.65 37.02 1.34
C ASN A 144 0.12 35.95 0.37
N ILE A 145 -0.65 36.32 -0.66
CA ILE A 145 -1.29 35.35 -1.56
C ILE A 145 -1.16 35.85 -3.00
N THR A 146 -0.75 34.95 -3.87
CA THR A 146 -0.61 35.17 -5.31
C THR A 146 -1.60 34.31 -6.08
N LEU A 147 -2.30 34.92 -7.02
CA LEU A 147 -3.16 34.27 -8.00
C LEU A 147 -2.46 34.30 -9.37
N VAL A 148 -2.39 33.15 -10.02
CA VAL A 148 -1.78 33.00 -11.34
C VAL A 148 -2.83 32.52 -12.34
N SER A 149 -2.89 33.18 -13.49
CA SER A 149 -3.63 32.74 -14.68
C SER A 149 -2.64 32.52 -15.81
N HIS A 150 -2.61 31.31 -16.38
CA HIS A 150 -1.71 30.96 -17.48
C HIS A 150 -2.48 30.35 -18.65
N ILE A 151 -2.09 30.69 -19.88
CA ILE A 151 -2.71 30.23 -21.13
C ILE A 151 -1.84 29.15 -21.79
N PRO A 152 -1.92 27.86 -21.38
CA PRO A 152 -1.07 26.82 -21.97
C PRO A 152 -1.48 26.40 -23.37
N LYS A 153 -2.75 26.65 -23.74
CA LYS A 153 -3.36 26.29 -25.03
C LYS A 153 -4.42 27.33 -25.39
N LYS A 154 -4.69 27.53 -26.69
CA LYS A 154 -5.75 28.42 -27.17
C LYS A 154 -7.08 28.11 -26.47
N ASN A 155 -7.75 29.13 -25.96
CA ASN A 155 -9.03 29.05 -25.23
C ASN A 155 -9.01 28.20 -23.93
N LYS A 156 -7.82 27.86 -23.41
CA LYS A 156 -7.67 27.17 -22.12
C LYS A 156 -6.86 28.04 -21.17
N VAL A 157 -7.33 28.12 -19.94
CA VAL A 157 -6.67 28.82 -18.85
C VAL A 157 -6.52 27.88 -17.68
N VAL A 158 -5.35 27.93 -17.04
CA VAL A 158 -5.04 27.24 -15.80
C VAL A 158 -4.87 28.30 -14.71
N LEU A 159 -5.54 28.08 -13.58
CA LEU A 159 -5.57 29.01 -12.46
C LEU A 159 -4.91 28.34 -11.26
N LEU A 160 -3.98 29.02 -10.60
CA LEU A 160 -3.36 28.55 -9.37
C LEU A 160 -3.37 29.66 -8.32
N MET A 161 -3.48 29.25 -7.07
CA MET A 161 -3.29 30.13 -5.92
C MET A 161 -2.13 29.61 -5.10
N SER A 162 -1.30 30.54 -4.62
CA SER A 162 -0.15 30.22 -3.78
C SER A 162 0.00 31.22 -2.65
N SER A 163 0.28 30.73 -1.44
CA SER A 163 0.81 31.55 -0.33
C SER A 163 2.32 31.38 -0.12
N LEU A 164 2.99 30.65 -1.02
CA LEU A 164 4.44 30.42 -0.99
C LEU A 164 5.19 31.37 -1.95
N HIS A 165 4.60 31.67 -3.11
CA HIS A 165 5.23 32.46 -4.16
C HIS A 165 4.66 33.88 -4.15
N HIS A 166 5.53 34.90 -4.23
CA HIS A 166 5.15 36.31 -4.12
C HIS A 166 5.67 37.19 -5.26
N ASP A 167 6.22 36.59 -6.32
CA ASP A 167 6.69 37.28 -7.51
C ASP A 167 6.01 36.74 -8.79
N ASN A 168 6.36 37.31 -9.93
CA ASN A 168 5.85 36.94 -11.25
C ASN A 168 6.85 36.10 -12.07
N LYS A 169 7.74 35.36 -11.39
CA LYS A 169 8.81 34.64 -12.10
C LYS A 169 8.28 33.55 -13.02
N ILE A 170 8.98 33.43 -14.16
CA ILE A 170 8.77 32.41 -15.17
C ILE A 170 9.93 31.43 -15.09
N ASP A 171 9.61 30.15 -15.11
CA ASP A 171 10.61 29.08 -15.12
C ASP A 171 11.23 28.95 -16.52
N GLU A 172 12.47 29.43 -16.65
CA GLU A 172 13.24 29.44 -17.89
C GLU A 172 13.43 28.03 -18.48
N SER A 173 13.45 26.98 -17.64
CA SER A 173 13.59 25.58 -18.10
C SER A 173 12.44 25.13 -18.99
N THR A 174 11.32 25.86 -18.98
CA THR A 174 10.14 25.56 -19.77
C THR A 174 10.17 26.18 -21.18
N GLY A 175 11.17 27.02 -21.46
CA GLY A 175 11.41 27.64 -22.77
C GLY A 175 10.17 28.32 -23.33
N VAL A 176 9.78 27.95 -24.54
CA VAL A 176 8.63 28.52 -25.28
C VAL A 176 7.31 28.42 -24.49
N LYS A 177 7.18 27.47 -23.55
CA LYS A 177 5.96 27.31 -22.75
C LYS A 177 5.78 28.38 -21.69
N GLN A 178 6.86 29.11 -21.32
CA GLN A 178 6.88 30.23 -20.37
C GLN A 178 6.01 29.97 -19.13
N LYS A 179 6.18 28.81 -18.49
CA LYS A 179 5.37 28.47 -17.34
C LYS A 179 5.83 29.28 -16.13
N PRO A 180 4.92 29.91 -15.38
CA PRO A 180 5.21 30.47 -14.06
C PRO A 180 5.85 29.43 -13.12
N GLU A 181 6.78 29.85 -12.27
CA GLU A 181 7.41 28.97 -11.26
C GLU A 181 6.36 28.30 -10.37
N VAL A 182 5.28 29.00 -10.04
CA VAL A 182 4.13 28.44 -9.28
C VAL A 182 3.57 27.17 -9.93
N ILE A 183 3.52 27.14 -11.27
CA ILE A 183 3.01 25.99 -12.04
C ILE A 183 4.03 24.85 -12.04
N THR A 184 5.32 25.15 -12.19
CA THR A 184 6.34 24.10 -12.23
C THR A 184 6.54 23.50 -10.84
N PHE A 185 6.54 24.31 -9.79
CA PHE A 185 6.47 23.87 -8.40
C PHE A 185 5.26 22.97 -8.14
N TYR A 186 4.04 23.41 -8.48
CA TYR A 186 2.83 22.60 -8.34
C TYR A 186 2.94 21.24 -9.03
N ASN A 187 3.47 21.21 -10.26
CA ASN A 187 3.62 19.96 -10.99
C ASN A 187 4.62 18.99 -10.34
N SER A 188 5.66 19.52 -9.68
CA SER A 188 6.65 18.72 -8.97
C SER A 188 6.13 18.08 -7.67
N THR A 189 5.13 18.70 -7.02
CA THR A 189 4.63 18.27 -5.70
C THR A 189 3.24 17.64 -5.72
N LYS A 190 2.42 17.84 -6.77
CA LYS A 190 1.02 17.39 -6.79
C LYS A 190 0.80 15.88 -6.77
N SER A 191 1.81 15.08 -7.09
CA SER A 191 1.64 13.64 -7.36
C SER A 191 1.90 12.72 -6.15
N GLY A 192 2.14 13.26 -4.96
CA GLY A 192 2.49 12.47 -3.78
C GLY A 192 1.48 11.36 -3.44
N VAL A 193 0.18 11.69 -3.42
CA VAL A 193 -0.88 10.72 -3.12
C VAL A 193 -1.07 9.70 -4.24
N ASP A 194 -1.04 10.11 -5.51
CA ASP A 194 -1.15 9.21 -6.65
C ASP A 194 -0.04 8.16 -6.66
N VAL A 195 1.21 8.56 -6.34
CA VAL A 195 2.34 7.64 -6.23
C VAL A 195 2.16 6.69 -5.04
N ALA A 196 1.66 7.17 -3.89
CA ALA A 196 1.34 6.31 -2.76
C ALA A 196 0.25 5.28 -3.09
N ASP A 197 -0.79 5.68 -3.85
CA ASP A 197 -1.84 4.80 -4.38
C ASP A 197 -1.24 3.73 -5.31
N GLU A 198 -0.35 4.12 -6.24
CA GLU A 198 0.34 3.20 -7.15
C GLU A 198 1.23 2.20 -6.39
N LEU A 199 1.96 2.68 -5.37
CA LEU A 199 2.75 1.83 -4.49
C LEU A 199 1.86 0.82 -3.75
N CYS A 200 0.67 1.21 -3.29
CA CYS A 200 -0.28 0.29 -2.68
C CYS A 200 -0.79 -0.75 -3.69
N ALA A 201 -1.06 -0.34 -4.94
CA ALA A 201 -1.55 -1.23 -5.99
C ALA A 201 -0.52 -2.28 -6.42
N THR A 202 0.76 -1.90 -6.49
CA THR A 202 1.86 -2.75 -6.97
C THR A 202 2.08 -3.98 -6.07
N TYR A 203 2.00 -3.81 -4.74
CA TYR A 203 2.11 -4.90 -3.77
C TYR A 203 0.91 -4.85 -2.83
N ASN A 204 -0.19 -5.46 -3.28
CA ASN A 204 -1.48 -5.35 -2.61
C ASN A 204 -1.86 -6.65 -1.89
N VAL A 205 -2.08 -6.57 -0.57
CA VAL A 205 -2.54 -7.71 0.25
C VAL A 205 -4.06 -7.87 0.30
N SER A 206 -4.81 -6.98 -0.37
CA SER A 206 -6.27 -7.00 -0.37
C SER A 206 -6.81 -8.34 -0.86
N ARG A 207 -7.91 -8.78 -0.25
CA ARG A 207 -8.67 -9.96 -0.65
C ARG A 207 -10.12 -9.56 -0.85
N ASN A 208 -10.82 -10.29 -1.72
CA ASN A 208 -12.24 -10.11 -1.89
C ASN A 208 -12.95 -10.32 -0.54
N SER A 209 -13.75 -9.33 -0.12
CA SER A 209 -14.47 -9.33 1.13
C SER A 209 -15.82 -8.68 0.94
N LYS A 210 -16.85 -9.24 1.60
CA LYS A 210 -18.16 -8.60 1.71
C LYS A 210 -18.21 -7.58 2.87
N ARG A 211 -17.17 -7.53 3.70
CA ARG A 211 -17.07 -6.70 4.91
C ARG A 211 -16.10 -5.55 4.66
N TRP A 212 -16.63 -4.32 4.65
CA TRP A 212 -15.85 -3.11 4.43
C TRP A 212 -14.72 -2.88 5.47
N PRO A 213 -14.86 -3.23 6.78
CA PRO A 213 -13.77 -3.00 7.74
C PRO A 213 -12.51 -3.80 7.38
N LEU A 214 -12.69 -5.02 6.86
CA LEU A 214 -11.57 -5.83 6.40
C LEU A 214 -10.86 -5.22 5.18
N THR A 215 -11.60 -4.49 4.35
CA THR A 215 -11.01 -3.76 3.20
C THR A 215 -10.12 -2.61 3.67
N ILE A 216 -10.55 -1.88 4.69
CA ILE A 216 -9.72 -0.86 5.34
C ILE A 216 -8.49 -1.46 6.02
N PHE A 217 -8.65 -2.59 6.72
CA PHE A 217 -7.53 -3.31 7.34
C PHE A 217 -6.45 -3.67 6.31
N PHE A 218 -6.83 -4.23 5.16
CA PHE A 218 -5.86 -4.52 4.09
C PHE A 218 -5.18 -3.28 3.53
N ALA A 219 -5.91 -2.16 3.39
CA ALA A 219 -5.32 -0.89 2.97
C ALA A 219 -4.28 -0.39 4.00
N MET A 220 -4.59 -0.49 5.30
CA MET A 220 -3.65 -0.14 6.37
C MET A 220 -2.39 -1.00 6.33
N LEU A 221 -2.49 -2.29 6.02
CA LEU A 221 -1.31 -3.15 5.87
C LEU A 221 -0.42 -2.72 4.70
N ASN A 222 -1.02 -2.40 3.54
CA ASN A 222 -0.28 -1.90 2.38
C ASN A 222 0.47 -0.60 2.71
N ILE A 223 -0.22 0.35 3.35
CA ILE A 223 0.32 1.66 3.77
C ILE A 223 1.43 1.46 4.81
N SER A 224 1.22 0.58 5.80
CA SER A 224 2.22 0.27 6.82
C SER A 224 3.49 -0.32 6.20
N GLY A 225 3.36 -1.21 5.21
CA GLY A 225 4.51 -1.76 4.48
C GLY A 225 5.29 -0.70 3.69
N ILE A 226 4.62 0.31 3.14
CA ILE A 226 5.27 1.46 2.48
C ILE A 226 6.03 2.30 3.51
N ASN A 227 5.33 2.76 4.55
CA ASN A 227 5.93 3.60 5.59
C ASN A 227 7.11 2.91 6.30
N ALA A 228 6.98 1.61 6.61
CA ALA A 228 8.07 0.83 7.18
C ALA A 228 9.28 0.73 6.24
N ASN A 229 9.05 0.57 4.93
CA ASN A 229 10.14 0.55 3.96
C ASN A 229 10.86 1.91 3.87
N ILE A 230 10.11 3.02 3.94
CA ILE A 230 10.69 4.37 3.93
C ILE A 230 11.57 4.58 5.17
N ILE A 231 11.06 4.24 6.36
CA ILE A 231 11.82 4.35 7.62
C ILE A 231 13.05 3.46 7.58
N TYR A 232 12.92 2.21 7.12
CA TYR A 232 14.05 1.31 6.97
C TYR A 232 15.13 1.91 6.07
N ARG A 233 14.76 2.47 4.92
CA ARG A 233 15.72 3.11 4.00
C ARG A 233 16.36 4.37 4.57
N ALA A 234 15.64 5.13 5.39
CA ALA A 234 16.17 6.32 6.06
C ALA A 234 17.20 5.99 7.14
N ASN A 235 17.08 4.82 7.78
CA ASN A 235 17.93 4.41 8.90
C ASN A 235 19.07 3.45 8.51
N ASN A 236 19.18 3.06 7.23
CA ASN A 236 20.18 2.08 6.79
C ASN A 236 20.90 2.58 5.54
N ASP A 237 22.24 2.52 5.57
CA ASP A 237 23.10 2.95 4.47
C ASP A 237 22.91 2.09 3.20
N ASN A 238 22.41 0.85 3.36
CA ASN A 238 22.10 -0.04 2.26
C ASN A 238 20.72 0.28 1.63
N THR A 239 20.63 1.50 1.08
CA THR A 239 19.43 2.10 0.47
C THR A 239 18.91 1.39 -0.78
N ARG A 240 19.63 0.36 -1.25
CA ARG A 240 19.38 -0.38 -2.51
C ARG A 240 18.50 -1.60 -2.37
N ILE A 241 18.03 -1.97 -1.17
CA ILE A 241 17.08 -3.08 -1.07
C ILE A 241 15.82 -2.77 -1.90
N LYS A 242 15.58 -3.57 -2.94
CA LYS A 242 14.36 -3.47 -3.73
C LYS A 242 13.17 -3.73 -2.81
N ARG A 243 12.10 -2.94 -2.93
CA ARG A 243 10.88 -3.05 -2.10
C ARG A 243 10.32 -4.48 -2.02
N ARG A 244 10.41 -5.26 -3.11
CA ARG A 244 10.05 -6.69 -3.14
C ARG A 244 10.77 -7.50 -2.06
N HIS A 245 12.08 -7.33 -1.93
CA HIS A 245 12.89 -8.06 -0.96
C HIS A 245 12.59 -7.61 0.46
N PHE A 246 12.38 -6.30 0.66
CA PHE A 246 11.95 -5.77 1.95
C PHE A 246 10.62 -6.39 2.39
N ILE A 247 9.60 -6.41 1.53
CA ILE A 247 8.28 -6.99 1.84
C ILE A 247 8.40 -8.50 2.09
N LYS A 248 9.21 -9.22 1.30
CA LYS A 248 9.48 -10.64 1.53
C LYS A 248 10.07 -10.85 2.93
N ASN A 249 11.15 -10.14 3.26
CA ASN A 249 11.83 -10.28 4.55
C ASN A 249 10.89 -9.93 5.71
N LEU A 250 10.11 -8.85 5.57
CA LEU A 250 9.09 -8.48 6.56
C LEU A 250 8.09 -9.62 6.78
N ALA A 251 7.52 -10.18 5.72
CA ALA A 251 6.56 -11.27 5.82
C ALA A 251 7.17 -12.52 6.46
N LEU A 252 8.42 -12.82 6.11
CA LEU A 252 9.18 -13.95 6.66
C LEU A 252 9.47 -13.78 8.16
N SER A 253 9.89 -12.59 8.59
CA SER A 253 10.11 -12.27 10.00
C SER A 253 8.82 -12.34 10.82
N LEU A 254 7.70 -11.84 10.28
CA LEU A 254 6.40 -11.88 10.97
C LEU A 254 5.86 -13.29 11.22
N ILE A 255 6.24 -14.28 10.42
CA ILE A 255 5.79 -15.67 10.59
C ILE A 255 6.77 -16.53 11.40
N GLN A 256 7.99 -16.04 11.68
CA GLN A 256 9.06 -16.84 12.25
C GLN A 256 8.64 -17.53 13.57
N ASP A 257 8.12 -16.78 14.53
CA ASP A 257 7.69 -17.34 15.83
C ASP A 257 6.52 -18.32 15.67
N HIS A 258 5.59 -18.03 14.77
CA HIS A 258 4.48 -18.94 14.45
C HIS A 258 4.98 -20.25 13.85
N LEU A 259 6.02 -20.21 13.02
CA LEU A 259 6.64 -21.41 12.48
C LEU A 259 7.35 -22.22 13.57
N GLN A 260 7.99 -21.56 14.54
CA GLN A 260 8.62 -22.24 15.69
C GLN A 260 7.60 -22.96 16.56
N ILE A 261 6.51 -22.28 16.94
CA ILE A 261 5.40 -22.88 17.68
C ILE A 261 4.85 -24.08 16.90
N ARG A 262 4.65 -23.91 15.58
CA ARG A 262 4.08 -24.96 14.75
C ARG A 262 5.00 -26.19 14.62
N ARG A 263 6.32 -25.99 14.63
CA ARG A 263 7.33 -27.05 14.58
C ARG A 263 7.27 -27.96 15.80
N ALA A 264 6.94 -27.42 16.98
CA ALA A 264 6.80 -28.18 18.22
C ALA A 264 5.56 -29.10 18.23
N HIS A 265 4.62 -28.97 17.29
CA HIS A 265 3.47 -29.86 17.23
C HIS A 265 3.85 -31.29 16.82
N VAL A 266 3.52 -32.24 17.70
CA VAL A 266 3.77 -33.68 17.53
C VAL A 266 3.16 -34.21 16.24
N ASN A 267 1.94 -33.78 15.93
CA ASN A 267 1.15 -34.25 14.78
C ASN A 267 1.40 -33.45 13.48
N LEU A 268 2.44 -32.62 13.43
CA LEU A 268 2.77 -31.88 12.22
C LEU A 268 3.21 -32.84 11.09
N PRO A 269 2.62 -32.77 9.88
CA PRO A 269 3.03 -33.58 8.75
C PRO A 269 4.54 -33.47 8.44
N ARG A 270 5.21 -34.60 8.17
CA ARG A 270 6.66 -34.67 7.94
C ARG A 270 7.15 -33.68 6.87
N GLN A 271 6.41 -33.52 5.78
CA GLN A 271 6.74 -32.58 4.71
C GLN A 271 6.71 -31.13 5.18
N LEU A 272 5.73 -30.75 6.01
CA LEU A 272 5.65 -29.41 6.57
C LEU A 272 6.77 -29.18 7.58
N ARG A 273 7.10 -30.18 8.40
CA ARG A 273 8.23 -30.08 9.36
C ARG A 273 9.55 -29.84 8.64
N LYS A 274 9.81 -30.56 7.54
CA LYS A 274 11.00 -30.36 6.69
C LYS A 274 11.04 -28.94 6.12
N ARG A 275 9.94 -28.46 5.51
CA ARG A 275 9.88 -27.10 4.96
C ARG A 275 10.10 -26.00 6.00
N ILE A 276 9.61 -26.19 7.23
CA ILE A 276 9.84 -25.25 8.33
C ILE A 276 11.32 -25.26 8.72
N ALA A 277 11.92 -26.43 8.88
CA ALA A 277 13.35 -26.59 9.19
C ALA A 277 14.25 -25.95 8.12
N ASP A 278 13.97 -26.22 6.83
CA ASP A 278 14.68 -25.62 5.69
C ASP A 278 14.56 -24.08 5.68
N PHE A 279 13.44 -23.54 6.18
CA PHE A 279 13.19 -22.11 6.22
C PHE A 279 13.84 -21.43 7.43
N THR A 280 13.83 -22.06 8.60
CA THR A 280 14.41 -21.51 9.84
C THR A 280 15.92 -21.76 9.95
N ASN A 281 16.52 -22.49 9.00
CA ASN A 281 17.91 -22.98 9.06
C ASN A 281 18.18 -23.80 10.33
N GLU A 282 17.20 -24.60 10.75
CA GLU A 282 17.30 -25.43 11.95
C GLU A 282 17.19 -26.91 11.60
N PRO A 283 17.81 -27.81 12.37
CA PRO A 283 17.72 -29.25 12.11
C PRO A 283 16.28 -29.75 12.21
N THR A 284 15.90 -30.73 11.39
CA THR A 284 14.56 -31.32 11.51
C THR A 284 14.46 -32.05 12.85
N ILE A 285 13.55 -31.63 13.75
CA ILE A 285 13.26 -32.39 14.97
C ILE A 285 12.59 -33.70 14.54
N GLU A 286 13.27 -34.81 14.76
CA GLU A 286 12.67 -36.11 14.56
C GLU A 286 11.44 -36.22 15.47
N PRO A 287 10.31 -36.77 14.98
CA PRO A 287 9.20 -37.08 15.87
C PRO A 287 9.72 -37.96 17.03
N PRO A 288 9.08 -37.90 18.22
CA PRO A 288 9.51 -38.67 19.39
C PRO A 288 9.88 -40.11 19.00
N GLN A 289 10.97 -40.60 19.59
CA GLN A 289 11.59 -41.89 19.24
C GLN A 289 10.53 -42.99 19.11
N LYS A 290 10.68 -43.79 18.06
CA LYS A 290 9.73 -44.85 17.71
C LYS A 290 9.62 -45.80 18.91
N ILE A 291 8.46 -45.84 19.57
CA ILE A 291 8.19 -46.84 20.60
C ILE A 291 8.29 -48.22 19.93
N PRO A 292 9.21 -49.10 20.36
CA PRO A 292 9.32 -50.45 19.82
C PRO A 292 7.98 -51.18 19.96
N GLY A 293 7.53 -51.86 18.90
CA GLY A 293 6.24 -52.57 18.88
C GLY A 293 5.01 -51.72 18.56
N ALA A 294 5.14 -50.40 18.38
CA ALA A 294 3.99 -49.56 18.01
C ALA A 294 3.49 -49.84 16.58
N ARG A 295 2.19 -50.13 16.44
CA ARG A 295 1.54 -50.33 15.14
C ARG A 295 1.44 -49.00 14.37
N ARG A 296 1.83 -48.99 13.10
CA ARG A 296 1.77 -47.81 12.21
C ARG A 296 0.87 -48.03 11.01
N ARG A 297 0.41 -46.95 10.38
CA ARG A 297 -0.44 -47.06 9.19
C ARG A 297 0.33 -47.71 8.05
N CYS A 298 -0.31 -48.64 7.35
CA CYS A 298 0.20 -49.16 6.08
C CYS A 298 0.36 -48.03 5.07
N GLN A 299 1.55 -47.92 4.48
CA GLN A 299 1.90 -46.86 3.55
C GLN A 299 1.33 -47.07 2.14
N ILE A 300 0.82 -48.27 1.83
CA ILE A 300 0.16 -48.61 0.56
C ILE A 300 -1.36 -48.39 0.66
N CYS A 301 -1.97 -48.60 1.83
CA CYS A 301 -3.40 -48.35 2.01
C CYS A 301 -3.77 -46.87 1.85
N PRO A 302 -4.96 -46.57 1.30
CA PRO A 302 -5.55 -45.24 1.42
C PRO A 302 -5.62 -44.80 2.89
N SER A 303 -5.23 -43.56 3.15
CA SER A 303 -5.15 -43.02 4.52
C SER A 303 -6.45 -43.13 5.32
N LYS A 304 -7.61 -43.12 4.65
CA LYS A 304 -8.94 -43.28 5.26
C LYS A 304 -9.17 -44.66 5.90
N LYS A 305 -8.53 -45.72 5.39
CA LYS A 305 -8.68 -47.08 5.94
C LYS A 305 -7.97 -47.25 7.28
N ASP A 306 -7.00 -46.36 7.58
CA ASP A 306 -6.15 -46.35 8.78
C ASP A 306 -5.60 -47.72 9.24
N LYS A 307 -5.37 -48.66 8.31
CA LYS A 307 -4.92 -50.01 8.65
C LYS A 307 -3.56 -49.97 9.34
N LYS A 308 -3.52 -50.39 10.61
CA LYS A 308 -2.29 -50.40 11.41
C LYS A 308 -1.58 -51.75 11.32
N THR A 309 -0.26 -51.73 11.16
CA THR A 309 0.62 -52.90 11.00
C THR A 309 1.91 -52.70 11.78
N THR A 310 2.53 -53.80 12.20
CA THR A 310 3.91 -53.83 12.71
C THR A 310 4.90 -54.30 11.64
N HIS A 311 4.42 -54.87 10.53
CA HIS A 311 5.28 -55.43 9.48
C HIS A 311 5.91 -54.34 8.61
N THR A 312 7.18 -54.55 8.24
CA THR A 312 7.95 -53.66 7.37
C THR A 312 8.57 -54.43 6.22
N CYS A 313 8.63 -53.83 5.03
CA CYS A 313 9.38 -54.39 3.90
C CYS A 313 10.88 -54.48 4.25
N HIS A 314 11.53 -55.59 3.86
CA HIS A 314 12.96 -55.78 4.06
C HIS A 314 13.80 -54.78 3.25
N ALA A 315 13.45 -54.54 1.97
CA ALA A 315 14.21 -53.67 1.08
C ALA A 315 14.02 -52.16 1.35
N CYS A 316 12.77 -51.70 1.50
CA CYS A 316 12.47 -50.27 1.59
C CYS A 316 12.00 -49.80 2.98
N HIS A 317 11.90 -50.71 3.95
CA HIS A 317 11.56 -50.43 5.36
C HIS A 317 10.25 -49.68 5.61
N ILE A 318 9.34 -49.64 4.63
CA ILE A 318 8.00 -49.06 4.78
C ILE A 318 7.07 -50.02 5.53
N TYR A 319 6.08 -49.49 6.25
CA TYR A 319 5.07 -50.28 6.96
C TYR A 319 3.98 -50.79 6.01
N ILE A 320 3.73 -52.11 6.01
CA ILE A 320 2.82 -52.79 5.08
C ILE A 320 1.82 -53.65 5.86
N CYS A 321 0.51 -53.54 5.58
CA CYS A 321 -0.49 -54.39 6.23
C CYS A 321 -0.49 -55.79 5.60
N PRO A 322 -1.04 -56.81 6.29
CA PRO A 322 -1.07 -58.18 5.78
C PRO A 322 -1.66 -58.32 4.36
N GLU A 323 -2.63 -57.49 3.98
CA GLU A 323 -3.22 -57.50 2.62
C GLU A 323 -2.28 -57.07 1.50
N HIS A 324 -1.23 -56.31 1.81
CA HIS A 324 -0.26 -55.83 0.83
C HIS A 324 1.11 -56.50 1.01
N LEU A 325 1.22 -57.46 1.92
CA LEU A 325 2.45 -58.13 2.28
C LEU A 325 2.46 -59.53 1.67
N ILE A 326 3.57 -59.87 1.01
CA ILE A 326 3.88 -61.24 0.60
C ILE A 326 5.14 -61.64 1.38
N SER A 327 5.06 -62.76 2.10
CA SER A 327 6.17 -63.27 2.91
C SER A 327 6.96 -64.31 2.12
N TYR A 328 8.28 -64.18 2.10
CA TYR A 328 9.20 -65.17 1.54
C TYR A 328 10.17 -65.63 2.63
N CYS A 329 10.65 -66.87 2.55
CA CYS A 329 11.78 -67.31 3.36
C CYS A 329 13.09 -66.81 2.74
N GLU A 330 14.18 -66.85 3.51
CA GLU A 330 15.49 -66.31 3.11
C GLU A 330 16.02 -66.91 1.78
N ASN A 331 15.79 -68.20 1.55
CA ASN A 331 16.17 -68.86 0.29
C ASN A 331 15.34 -68.35 -0.91
N CYS A 332 14.04 -68.10 -0.71
CA CYS A 332 13.16 -67.59 -1.77
C CYS A 332 13.32 -66.08 -2.00
N SER A 333 13.79 -65.30 -1.01
CA SER A 333 14.12 -63.90 -1.24
C SER A 333 15.41 -63.75 -2.05
N ASN A 334 16.41 -64.59 -1.77
CA ASN A 334 17.68 -64.55 -2.48
C ASN A 334 17.56 -64.98 -3.95
N SER A 335 16.58 -65.82 -4.29
CA SER A 335 16.32 -66.21 -5.68
C SER A 335 15.60 -65.14 -6.52
N MET A 336 14.91 -64.18 -5.90
CA MET A 336 14.24 -63.08 -6.63
C MET A 336 15.18 -61.92 -6.96
N SER A 337 16.18 -61.65 -6.11
CA SER A 337 17.20 -60.61 -6.35
C SER A 337 18.13 -60.92 -7.54
N ILE A 338 18.25 -62.19 -7.93
CA ILE A 338 19.16 -62.66 -8.99
C ILE A 338 18.55 -62.44 -10.39
N ASN A 339 17.22 -62.24 -10.50
CA ASN A 339 16.53 -62.12 -11.78
C ASN A 339 16.37 -60.66 -12.28
N GLU A 340 16.75 -59.63 -11.52
CA GLU A 340 16.73 -58.23 -11.99
C GLU A 340 18.03 -57.82 -12.71
N GLU A 341 19.10 -58.62 -12.65
CA GLU A 341 20.38 -58.34 -13.33
C GLU A 341 20.50 -59.02 -14.72
N SER A 342 19.44 -59.66 -15.24
CA SER A 342 19.51 -60.46 -16.48
C SER A 342 18.52 -60.07 -17.59
N GLU A 343 18.06 -58.82 -17.63
CA GLU A 343 17.34 -58.27 -18.79
C GLU A 343 17.94 -56.91 -19.18
N ASP A 344 19.13 -56.95 -19.78
CA ASP A 344 19.63 -55.96 -20.75
C ASP A 344 19.38 -56.49 -22.18
#